data_AF-A0A358CZ85-F1
#
_entry.id   AF-A0A358CZ85-F1
#
_cell.length_a   1.000
_cell.length_b   1.000
_cell.length_c   1.000
_cell.angle_alpha   90.00
_cell.angle_beta   90.00
_cell.angle_gamma   90.00
#
_symmetry.space_group_name_H-M   'P 1'
#
loop_
_entity.id
_entity.type
_entity.pdbx_description
1 polymer ?
#
loop_
_entity_poly.entity_id
_entity_poly.type
_entity_poly.pdbx_seq_one_letter_code
_entity_poly.pdbx_strand_id
1 'polypeptide(L)'
;IFSATAGTVITLNLSRVLQAFAGAAILPASLALVLPLFPESRRTTAVGLWSAAGPLGAGVAPGVAALILANAGWRIVYLVSAPVALLMFWAGQRLLKELPTPPDQQKLDLVGAAAGTLAIGAAVTAIMQGRIWGYTSALTALVAAVGVLSFVVFISNSFRHPEPLLNLHLLRRRGVMVANLVNFLVGITSQSIWIVWPLFMKNVWNFSTLEVGMGVTLGPIAAGFSTLTFSRLADRIGSVGLCRLGTALQVVAVAWHFTQLDAEVNFWSAFAPGIMLYGFGWGMSIPLLNGVALEWVEEKYYGETNGLFSTLRYAAAAIGTAAVFALLTVTSGVEALPYYDQILGFFLVASTSGALAMWIKIGKAPGRERLAN
;
A
#
# COMPACT_ATOMS: atom_id res chain seq x y z
N ILE A 1 -1.30 -2.35 -22.11
CA ILE A 1 -1.15 -2.98 -23.45
C ILE A 1 -0.23 -4.21 -23.38
N PHE A 2 1.07 -4.07 -23.07
CA PHE A 2 1.98 -5.23 -23.04
C PHE A 2 1.56 -6.39 -22.12
N SER A 3 0.96 -6.10 -20.96
CA SER A 3 0.39 -7.16 -20.11
C SER A 3 -0.74 -7.93 -20.78
N ALA A 4 -1.59 -7.27 -21.56
CA ALA A 4 -2.71 -7.93 -22.24
C ALA A 4 -2.23 -8.85 -23.36
N THR A 5 -1.15 -8.49 -24.06
CA THR A 5 -0.58 -9.27 -25.16
C THR A 5 0.46 -10.29 -24.68
N ALA A 6 0.67 -10.43 -23.36
CA ALA A 6 1.66 -11.36 -22.83
C ALA A 6 1.29 -12.81 -23.18
N GLY A 7 2.21 -13.50 -23.86
CA GLY A 7 2.14 -14.94 -24.17
C GLY A 7 2.80 -15.82 -23.10
N THR A 8 3.63 -15.23 -22.22
CA THR A 8 4.32 -15.94 -21.15
C THR A 8 4.20 -15.20 -19.82
N VAL A 9 4.38 -15.93 -18.70
CA VAL A 9 4.41 -15.35 -17.35
C VAL A 9 5.52 -14.31 -17.20
N ILE A 10 6.68 -14.55 -17.82
CA ILE A 10 7.82 -13.61 -17.77
C ILE A 10 7.46 -12.29 -18.45
N THR A 11 6.87 -12.35 -19.65
CA THR A 11 6.42 -11.14 -20.36
C THR A 11 5.37 -10.37 -19.57
N LEU A 12 4.45 -11.08 -18.91
CA LEU A 12 3.46 -10.47 -18.03
C LEU A 12 4.13 -9.75 -16.84
N ASN A 13 5.07 -10.41 -16.16
CA ASN A 13 5.80 -9.86 -15.02
C ASN A 13 6.60 -8.61 -15.40
N LEU A 14 7.38 -8.66 -16.49
CA LEU A 14 8.15 -7.51 -16.97
C LEU A 14 7.23 -6.34 -17.36
N SER A 15 6.08 -6.63 -17.98
CA SER A 15 5.08 -5.60 -18.30
C SER A 15 4.47 -4.96 -17.05
N ARG A 16 4.35 -5.71 -15.95
CA ARG A 16 3.87 -5.22 -14.64
C ARG A 16 4.92 -4.38 -13.94
N VAL A 17 6.20 -4.76 -14.03
CA VAL A 17 7.33 -3.94 -13.57
C VAL A 17 7.32 -2.59 -14.27
N LEU A 18 7.16 -2.57 -15.60
CA LEU A 18 7.07 -1.33 -16.36
C LEU A 18 5.87 -0.46 -15.93
N GLN A 19 4.71 -1.07 -15.66
CA GLN A 19 3.54 -0.36 -15.11
C GLN A 19 3.81 0.23 -13.73
N ALA A 20 4.53 -0.49 -12.86
CA ALA A 20 4.89 0.00 -11.54
C ALA A 20 5.79 1.24 -11.64
N PHE A 21 6.79 1.23 -12.53
CA PHE A 21 7.62 2.41 -12.80
C PHE A 21 6.81 3.60 -13.32
N ALA A 22 5.94 3.38 -14.31
CA ALA A 22 5.08 4.44 -14.85
C ALA A 22 4.13 5.01 -13.78
N GLY A 23 3.50 4.14 -12.98
CA GLY A 23 2.60 4.55 -11.90
C GLY A 23 3.32 5.35 -10.81
N ALA A 24 4.52 4.91 -10.41
CA ALA A 24 5.35 5.59 -9.42
C ALA A 24 5.76 7.00 -9.87
N ALA A 25 6.01 7.22 -11.17
CA ALA A 25 6.35 8.52 -11.71
C ALA A 25 5.13 9.46 -11.83
N ILE A 26 4.00 8.94 -12.31
CA ILE A 26 2.81 9.75 -12.64
C ILE A 26 2.12 10.32 -11.40
N LEU A 27 1.96 9.53 -10.33
CA LEU A 27 1.22 9.94 -9.13
C LEU A 27 1.76 11.25 -8.50
N PRO A 28 3.04 11.34 -8.08
CA PRO A 28 3.58 12.56 -7.49
C PRO A 28 3.67 13.71 -8.51
N ALA A 29 4.06 13.42 -9.76
CA ALA A 29 4.16 14.44 -10.80
C ALA A 29 2.81 15.10 -11.11
N SER A 30 1.72 14.32 -11.12
CA SER A 30 0.38 14.84 -11.42
C SER A 30 -0.07 15.90 -10.41
N LEU A 31 0.17 15.67 -9.11
CA LEU A 31 -0.18 16.63 -8.08
C LEU A 31 0.71 17.88 -8.14
N ALA A 32 2.01 17.69 -8.36
CA ALA A 32 2.97 18.79 -8.48
C ALA A 32 2.68 19.71 -9.69
N LEU A 33 2.18 19.17 -10.80
CA LEU A 33 1.78 19.94 -11.97
C LEU A 33 0.46 20.70 -11.77
N VAL A 34 -0.48 20.11 -11.02
CA VAL A 34 -1.82 20.67 -10.84
C VAL A 34 -1.85 21.74 -9.75
N LEU A 35 -1.13 21.55 -8.64
CA LEU A 35 -1.23 22.41 -7.46
C LEU A 35 -0.89 23.90 -7.72
N PRO A 36 0.15 24.24 -8.52
CA PRO A 36 0.48 25.63 -8.85
C PRO A 36 -0.58 26.34 -9.71
N LEU A 37 -1.43 25.59 -10.42
CA LEU A 37 -2.49 26.15 -11.27
C LEU A 37 -3.69 26.66 -10.48
N PHE A 38 -3.77 26.36 -9.18
CA PHE A 38 -4.85 26.82 -8.31
C PHE A 38 -4.34 27.94 -7.37
N PRO A 39 -5.15 29.00 -7.16
CA PRO A 39 -4.85 30.01 -6.15
C PRO A 39 -4.82 29.35 -4.77
N GLU A 40 -4.03 29.90 -3.85
CA GLU A 40 -3.79 29.32 -2.52
C GLU A 40 -5.08 28.96 -1.78
N SER A 41 -6.11 29.83 -1.87
CA SER A 41 -7.43 29.61 -1.27
C SER A 41 -8.18 28.38 -1.79
N ARG A 42 -7.81 27.86 -2.97
CA ARG A 42 -8.43 26.68 -3.61
C ARG A 42 -7.53 25.46 -3.68
N ARG A 43 -6.26 25.55 -3.24
CA ARG A 43 -5.32 24.42 -3.25
C ARG A 43 -5.85 23.23 -2.46
N THR A 44 -6.43 23.47 -1.29
CA THR A 44 -7.06 22.41 -0.47
C THR A 44 -8.20 21.69 -1.21
N THR A 45 -9.03 22.43 -1.96
CA THR A 45 -10.10 21.85 -2.79
C THR A 45 -9.54 21.02 -3.95
N ALA A 46 -8.49 21.52 -4.62
CA ALA A 46 -7.83 20.80 -5.70
C ALA A 46 -7.19 19.50 -5.21
N VAL A 47 -6.48 19.55 -4.08
CA VAL A 47 -5.92 18.35 -3.41
C VAL A 47 -7.04 17.39 -3.01
N GLY A 48 -8.15 17.90 -2.49
CA GLY A 48 -9.32 17.09 -2.13
C GLY A 48 -9.94 16.36 -3.32
N LEU A 49 -10.12 17.03 -4.46
CA LEU A 49 -10.65 16.43 -5.68
C LEU A 49 -9.68 15.40 -6.27
N TRP A 50 -8.38 15.70 -6.30
CA TRP A 50 -7.34 14.77 -6.73
C TRP A 50 -7.28 13.53 -5.83
N SER A 51 -7.34 13.72 -4.51
CA SER A 51 -7.29 12.63 -3.52
C SER A 51 -8.53 11.75 -3.56
N ALA A 52 -9.69 12.31 -3.91
CA ALA A 52 -10.95 11.56 -4.02
C ALA A 52 -10.96 10.55 -5.18
N ALA A 53 -10.15 10.75 -6.22
CA ALA A 53 -10.06 9.83 -7.36
C ALA A 53 -9.60 8.43 -6.93
N GLY A 54 -8.68 8.34 -5.97
CA GLY A 54 -8.14 7.08 -5.47
C GLY A 54 -9.22 6.18 -4.83
N PRO A 55 -9.91 6.64 -3.76
CA PRO A 55 -10.99 5.88 -3.12
C PRO A 55 -12.17 5.57 -4.05
N LEU A 56 -12.56 6.49 -4.94
CA LEU A 56 -13.63 6.23 -5.91
C LEU A 56 -13.23 5.12 -6.88
N GLY A 57 -12.00 5.16 -7.40
CA GLY A 57 -11.46 4.10 -8.25
C GLY A 57 -11.37 2.77 -7.52
N ALA A 58 -10.82 2.77 -6.29
CA ALA A 58 -10.69 1.57 -5.47
C ALA A 58 -12.05 0.95 -5.09
N GLY A 59 -13.07 1.77 -4.86
CA GLY A 59 -14.45 1.38 -4.61
C GLY A 59 -15.06 0.54 -5.73
N VAL A 60 -14.83 0.94 -6.98
CA VAL A 60 -15.48 0.34 -8.14
C VAL A 60 -14.62 -0.75 -8.80
N ALA A 61 -13.30 -0.68 -8.64
CA ALA A 61 -12.36 -1.52 -9.36
C ALA A 61 -12.56 -3.03 -9.19
N PRO A 62 -12.74 -3.61 -7.98
CA PRO A 62 -12.88 -5.06 -7.84
C PRO A 62 -14.14 -5.62 -8.52
N GLY A 63 -15.29 -4.96 -8.34
CA GLY A 63 -16.54 -5.35 -8.98
C GLY A 63 -16.47 -5.28 -10.51
N VAL A 64 -15.94 -4.18 -11.06
CA VAL A 64 -15.75 -4.04 -12.51
C VAL A 64 -14.73 -5.04 -13.05
N ALA A 65 -13.60 -5.24 -12.36
CA ALA A 65 -12.59 -6.21 -12.76
C ALA A 65 -13.15 -7.64 -12.76
N ALA A 66 -13.99 -8.00 -11.79
CA ALA A 66 -14.63 -9.30 -11.74
C ALA A 66 -15.66 -9.50 -12.85
N LEU A 67 -16.47 -8.49 -13.18
CA LEU A 67 -17.37 -8.51 -14.34
C LEU A 67 -16.60 -8.75 -15.64
N ILE A 68 -15.49 -8.02 -15.84
CA ILE A 68 -14.64 -8.20 -17.02
C ILE A 68 -14.02 -9.60 -17.04
N LEU A 69 -13.47 -10.05 -15.90
CA LEU A 69 -12.79 -11.34 -15.79
C LEU A 69 -13.76 -12.51 -16.06
N ALA A 70 -15.00 -12.41 -15.59
CA ALA A 70 -16.03 -13.44 -15.79
C ALA A 70 -16.50 -13.57 -17.25
N ASN A 71 -16.48 -12.49 -18.04
CA ASN A 71 -17.08 -12.48 -19.39
C ASN A 71 -16.07 -12.39 -20.53
N ALA A 72 -14.96 -11.70 -20.33
CA ALA A 72 -14.01 -11.33 -21.40
C ALA A 72 -12.57 -11.75 -21.09
N GLY A 73 -12.32 -12.28 -19.88
CA GLY A 73 -11.02 -12.77 -19.46
C GLY A 73 -10.05 -11.70 -18.98
N TRP A 74 -8.94 -12.14 -18.40
CA TRP A 74 -7.99 -11.28 -17.68
C TRP A 74 -7.26 -10.27 -18.57
N ARG A 75 -7.11 -10.53 -19.87
CA ARG A 75 -6.42 -9.64 -20.80
C ARG A 75 -7.14 -8.31 -20.95
N ILE A 76 -8.47 -8.36 -20.97
CA ILE A 76 -9.32 -7.18 -21.14
C ILE A 76 -9.23 -6.26 -19.92
N VAL A 77 -9.01 -6.80 -18.71
CA VAL A 77 -8.78 -5.99 -17.50
C VAL A 77 -7.61 -5.01 -17.68
N TYR A 78 -6.55 -5.43 -18.39
CA TYR A 78 -5.41 -4.55 -18.72
C TYR A 78 -5.65 -3.62 -19.91
N LEU A 79 -6.56 -3.98 -20.82
CA LEU A 79 -6.88 -3.14 -21.98
C LEU A 79 -7.87 -2.04 -21.64
N VAL A 80 -8.76 -2.22 -20.66
CA VAL A 80 -9.74 -1.19 -20.27
C VAL A 80 -9.06 0.11 -19.84
N SER A 81 -7.90 0.04 -19.18
CA SER A 81 -7.12 1.24 -18.82
C SER A 81 -6.40 1.89 -20.00
N ALA A 82 -6.23 1.19 -21.13
CA ALA A 82 -5.42 1.68 -22.25
C ALA A 82 -6.07 2.83 -23.04
N PRO A 83 -7.37 2.80 -23.40
CA PRO A 83 -8.04 3.95 -24.01
C PRO A 83 -7.97 5.20 -23.12
N VAL A 84 -8.20 5.04 -21.81
CA VAL A 84 -8.11 6.15 -20.85
C VAL A 84 -6.69 6.71 -20.81
N ALA A 85 -5.67 5.85 -20.73
CA ALA A 85 -4.27 6.27 -20.75
C ALA A 85 -3.88 6.99 -22.06
N LEU A 86 -4.35 6.50 -23.21
CA LEU A 86 -4.14 7.14 -24.51
C LEU A 86 -4.81 8.51 -24.60
N LEU A 87 -6.07 8.61 -24.16
CA LEU A 87 -6.79 9.88 -24.11
C LEU A 87 -6.07 10.88 -23.20
N MET A 88 -5.62 10.44 -22.02
CA MET A 88 -4.84 11.30 -21.10
C MET A 88 -3.48 11.70 -21.68
N PHE A 89 -2.81 10.80 -22.39
CA PHE A 89 -1.55 11.11 -23.07
C PHE A 89 -1.75 12.19 -24.15
N TRP A 90 -2.72 12.01 -25.04
CA TRP A 90 -3.05 12.97 -26.10
C TRP A 90 -3.55 14.31 -25.54
N ALA A 91 -4.39 14.27 -24.50
CA ALA A 91 -4.84 15.47 -23.81
C ALA A 91 -3.66 16.18 -23.14
N GLY A 92 -2.76 15.44 -22.49
CA GLY A 92 -1.55 15.96 -21.87
C GLY A 92 -0.66 16.70 -22.87
N GLN A 93 -0.42 16.10 -24.04
CA GLN A 93 0.37 16.74 -25.11
C GLN A 93 -0.22 18.05 -25.63
N ARG A 94 -1.55 18.21 -25.59
CA ARG A 94 -2.25 19.40 -26.10
C ARG A 94 -2.50 20.46 -25.03
N LEU A 95 -2.70 20.04 -23.78
CA LEU A 95 -3.18 20.91 -22.70
C LEU A 95 -2.07 21.31 -21.72
N LEU A 96 -1.05 20.47 -21.52
CA LEU A 96 0.05 20.78 -20.61
C LEU A 96 1.05 21.72 -21.28
N LYS A 97 1.51 22.70 -20.51
CA LYS A 97 2.60 23.59 -20.91
C LYS A 97 3.88 23.14 -20.21
N GLU A 98 4.99 23.16 -20.95
CA GLU A 98 6.32 22.93 -20.40
C GLU A 98 6.57 23.94 -19.26
N LEU A 99 6.95 23.44 -18.08
CA LEU A 99 7.40 24.29 -16.98
C LEU A 99 8.93 24.43 -17.08
N PRO A 100 9.48 25.62 -16.76
CA PRO A 100 10.92 25.82 -16.72
C PRO A 100 11.60 24.83 -15.76
N THR A 101 12.70 24.21 -16.18
CA THR A 101 13.50 23.35 -15.31
C THR A 101 14.17 24.22 -14.22
N PRO A 102 14.00 23.91 -12.93
CA PRO A 102 14.70 24.62 -11.87
C PRO A 102 16.22 24.49 -12.04
N PRO A 103 17.00 25.56 -11.78
CA PRO A 103 18.46 25.53 -11.92
C PRO A 103 19.16 24.55 -10.96
N ASP A 104 18.57 24.30 -9.78
CA ASP A 104 19.09 23.36 -8.77
C ASP A 104 18.40 22.00 -8.88
N GLN A 105 18.72 21.25 -9.94
CA GLN A 105 18.21 19.89 -10.08
C GLN A 105 18.84 18.97 -9.03
N GLN A 106 17.99 18.38 -8.19
CA GLN A 106 18.45 17.35 -7.25
C GLN A 106 19.02 16.15 -8.02
N LYS A 107 20.19 15.68 -7.61
CA LYS A 107 20.85 14.48 -8.08
C LYS A 107 20.07 13.25 -7.67
N LEU A 108 19.73 12.43 -8.66
CA LEU A 108 19.06 11.17 -8.42
C LEU A 108 19.98 10.17 -7.72
N ASP A 109 19.58 9.70 -6.54
CA ASP A 109 20.26 8.65 -5.79
C ASP A 109 20.01 7.26 -6.42
N LEU A 110 20.67 6.99 -7.55
CA LEU A 110 20.55 5.73 -8.29
C LEU A 110 21.09 4.54 -7.50
N VAL A 111 22.15 4.73 -6.72
CA VAL A 111 22.77 3.67 -5.92
C VAL A 111 21.82 3.25 -4.80
N GLY A 112 21.27 4.22 -4.06
CA GLY A 112 20.26 3.96 -3.03
C GLY A 112 19.00 3.32 -3.62
N ALA A 113 18.52 3.80 -4.77
CA ALA A 113 17.36 3.20 -5.44
C ALA A 113 17.60 1.74 -5.84
N ALA A 114 18.73 1.43 -6.46
CA ALA A 114 19.07 0.06 -6.85
C ALA A 114 19.26 -0.84 -5.62
N ALA A 115 20.02 -0.39 -4.62
CA ALA A 115 20.29 -1.15 -3.40
C ALA A 115 19.01 -1.41 -2.58
N GLY A 116 18.15 -0.42 -2.41
CA GLY A 116 16.87 -0.57 -1.70
C GLY A 116 15.90 -1.50 -2.43
N THR A 117 15.84 -1.40 -3.76
CA THR A 117 15.02 -2.30 -4.60
C THR A 117 15.53 -3.74 -4.51
N LEU A 118 16.84 -3.96 -4.59
CA LEU A 118 17.46 -5.27 -4.47
C LEU A 118 17.26 -5.85 -3.06
N ALA A 119 17.37 -5.03 -2.01
CA ALA A 119 17.15 -5.47 -0.63
C ALA A 119 15.73 -6.03 -0.43
N ILE A 120 14.70 -5.27 -0.83
CA ILE A 120 13.30 -5.69 -0.70
C ILE A 120 13.01 -6.87 -1.63
N GLY A 121 13.46 -6.80 -2.89
CA GLY A 121 13.25 -7.85 -3.88
C GLY A 121 13.87 -9.18 -3.46
N ALA A 122 15.09 -9.16 -2.94
CA ALA A 122 15.77 -10.35 -2.44
C ALA A 122 15.10 -10.91 -1.18
N ALA A 123 14.70 -10.06 -0.24
CA ALA A 123 13.97 -10.50 0.96
C ALA A 123 12.65 -11.20 0.60
N VAL A 124 11.84 -10.57 -0.26
CA VAL A 124 10.58 -11.14 -0.77
C VAL A 124 10.83 -12.45 -1.53
N THR A 125 11.86 -12.48 -2.38
CA THR A 125 12.23 -13.68 -3.14
C THR A 125 12.65 -14.82 -2.22
N ALA A 126 13.49 -14.57 -1.22
CA ALA A 126 13.92 -15.59 -0.27
C ALA A 126 12.75 -16.15 0.55
N ILE A 127 11.80 -15.30 0.98
CA ILE A 127 10.60 -15.73 1.71
C ILE A 127 9.70 -16.60 0.82
N MET A 128 9.38 -16.13 -0.39
CA MET A 128 8.45 -16.84 -1.29
C MET A 128 9.07 -18.09 -1.89
N GLN A 129 10.27 -17.96 -2.49
CA GLN A 129 10.90 -19.05 -3.22
C GLN A 129 11.65 -20.02 -2.31
N GLY A 130 11.94 -19.64 -1.06
CA GLY A 130 12.48 -20.57 -0.07
C GLY A 130 11.57 -21.79 0.14
N ARG A 131 10.27 -21.67 -0.11
CA ARG A 131 9.36 -22.83 -0.14
C ARG A 131 9.67 -23.81 -1.27
N ILE A 132 10.01 -23.31 -2.47
CA ILE A 132 10.27 -24.14 -3.66
C ILE A 132 11.71 -24.66 -3.64
N TRP A 133 12.67 -23.79 -3.33
CA TRP A 133 14.10 -24.10 -3.31
C TRP A 133 14.54 -24.83 -2.04
N GLY A 134 13.75 -24.73 -0.97
CA GLY A 134 14.14 -25.09 0.38
C GLY A 134 14.78 -23.90 1.11
N TYR A 135 14.32 -23.62 2.33
CA TYR A 135 14.82 -22.48 3.13
C TYR A 135 16.30 -22.63 3.52
N THR A 136 16.79 -23.87 3.60
CA THR A 136 18.19 -24.19 3.90
C THR A 136 19.06 -24.37 2.66
N SER A 137 18.51 -24.18 1.45
CA SER A 137 19.28 -24.33 0.22
C SER A 137 20.30 -23.21 0.04
N ALA A 138 21.41 -23.52 -0.63
CA ALA A 138 22.45 -22.55 -0.96
C ALA A 138 21.90 -21.36 -1.77
N LEU A 139 20.90 -21.60 -2.63
CA LEU A 139 20.28 -20.55 -3.44
C LEU A 139 19.48 -19.57 -2.57
N THR A 140 18.65 -20.07 -1.64
CA THR A 140 17.92 -19.20 -0.69
C THR A 140 18.88 -18.41 0.18
N ALA A 141 19.94 -19.06 0.69
CA ALA A 141 20.97 -18.41 1.49
C ALA A 141 21.71 -17.30 0.71
N LEU A 142 22.07 -17.56 -0.55
CA LEU A 142 22.71 -16.57 -1.42
C LEU A 142 21.80 -15.36 -1.67
N VAL A 143 20.53 -15.59 -2.00
CA VAL A 143 19.56 -14.50 -2.22
C VAL A 143 19.36 -13.69 -0.95
N ALA A 144 19.23 -14.36 0.21
CA ALA A 144 19.13 -13.68 1.51
C ALA A 144 20.38 -12.84 1.81
N ALA A 145 21.58 -13.38 1.55
CA ALA A 145 22.85 -12.66 1.74
C ALA A 145 22.94 -11.42 0.84
N VAL A 146 22.58 -11.53 -0.44
CA VAL A 146 22.49 -10.39 -1.37
C VAL A 146 21.50 -9.34 -0.86
N GLY A 147 20.37 -9.77 -0.32
CA GLY A 147 19.38 -8.86 0.28
C GLY A 147 19.94 -8.09 1.49
N VAL A 148 20.60 -8.79 2.41
CA VAL A 148 21.23 -8.17 3.59
C VAL A 148 22.35 -7.21 3.18
N LEU A 149 23.22 -7.60 2.26
CA LEU A 149 24.30 -6.74 1.75
C LEU A 149 23.73 -5.50 1.06
N SER A 150 22.71 -5.67 0.21
CA SER A 150 22.05 -4.56 -0.48
C SER A 150 21.36 -3.61 0.52
N PHE A 151 20.78 -4.16 1.60
CA PHE A 151 20.19 -3.35 2.67
C PHE A 151 21.26 -2.53 3.40
N VAL A 152 22.41 -3.13 3.74
CA VAL A 152 23.52 -2.39 4.36
C VAL A 152 24.04 -1.28 3.46
N VAL A 153 24.17 -1.54 2.15
CA VAL A 153 24.55 -0.53 1.15
C VAL A 153 23.51 0.58 1.09
N PHE A 154 22.22 0.23 1.04
CA PHE A 154 21.12 1.20 1.02
C PHE A 154 21.14 2.13 2.24
N ILE A 155 21.26 1.58 3.45
CA ILE A 155 21.31 2.36 4.69
C ILE A 155 22.56 3.24 4.71
N SER A 156 23.72 2.69 4.37
CA SER A 156 24.99 3.44 4.34
C SER A 156 24.95 4.60 3.35
N ASN A 157 24.37 4.36 2.16
CA ASN A 157 24.19 5.37 1.13
C ASN A 157 23.20 6.44 1.58
N SER A 158 22.08 6.05 2.21
CA SER A 158 21.06 6.99 2.69
C SER A 158 21.58 7.98 3.75
N PHE A 159 22.64 7.63 4.49
CA PHE A 159 23.29 8.53 5.45
C PHE A 159 24.42 9.38 4.85
N ARG A 160 24.96 9.01 3.68
CA ARG A 160 26.15 9.65 3.08
C ARG A 160 25.84 10.46 1.82
N HIS A 161 24.82 10.08 1.06
CA HIS A 161 24.46 10.76 -0.18
C HIS A 161 23.93 12.17 0.15
N PRO A 162 24.34 13.22 -0.60
CA PRO A 162 23.86 14.59 -0.35
C PRO A 162 22.34 14.73 -0.44
N GLU A 163 21.72 13.95 -1.33
CA GLU A 163 20.27 13.94 -1.59
C GLU A 163 19.79 12.49 -1.65
N PRO A 164 19.68 11.80 -0.51
CA PRO A 164 19.40 10.36 -0.47
C PRO A 164 17.97 10.06 -0.93
N LEU A 165 17.74 8.88 -1.51
CA LEU A 165 16.39 8.46 -1.92
C LEU A 165 15.39 8.51 -0.75
N LEU A 166 15.81 8.02 0.42
CA LEU A 166 15.07 8.15 1.67
C LEU A 166 15.90 8.91 2.68
N ASN A 167 15.43 10.09 3.11
CA ASN A 167 16.08 10.84 4.16
C ASN A 167 15.79 10.22 5.54
N LEU A 168 16.65 9.28 5.95
CA LEU A 168 16.52 8.57 7.22
C LEU A 168 16.72 9.48 8.45
N HIS A 169 17.27 10.68 8.29
CA HIS A 169 17.39 11.63 9.40
C HIS A 169 16.02 12.09 9.92
N LEU A 170 15.00 12.06 9.08
CA LEU A 170 13.62 12.41 9.46
C LEU A 170 13.06 11.43 10.50
N LEU A 171 13.52 10.17 10.52
CA LEU A 171 13.14 9.18 11.55
C LEU A 171 13.63 9.55 12.95
N ARG A 172 14.54 10.51 13.10
CA ARG A 172 14.92 11.05 14.42
C ARG A 172 13.79 11.87 15.05
N ARG A 173 12.86 12.41 14.25
CA ARG A 173 11.65 13.08 14.74
C ARG A 173 10.68 12.00 15.23
N ARG A 174 10.28 12.08 16.50
CA ARG A 174 9.43 11.05 17.14
C ARG A 174 8.13 10.78 16.39
N GLY A 175 7.42 11.82 15.94
CA GLY A 175 6.18 11.65 15.18
C GLY A 175 6.39 10.91 13.86
N VAL A 176 7.44 11.25 13.12
CA VAL A 176 7.81 10.56 11.87
C VAL A 176 8.16 9.10 12.14
N MET A 177 8.96 8.82 13.18
CA MET A 177 9.31 7.44 13.55
C MET A 177 8.05 6.62 13.87
N VAL A 178 7.25 7.05 14.84
CA VAL A 178 6.08 6.29 15.31
C VAL A 178 5.07 6.09 14.18
N ALA A 179 4.80 7.13 13.38
CA ALA A 179 3.91 7.03 12.24
C ALA A 179 4.41 5.99 11.22
N ASN A 180 5.70 5.99 10.91
CA ASN A 180 6.29 5.03 9.98
C ASN A 180 6.37 3.60 10.55
N LEU A 181 6.61 3.44 11.85
CA LEU A 181 6.58 2.14 12.53
C LEU A 181 5.18 1.52 12.45
N VAL A 182 4.14 2.30 12.80
CA VAL A 182 2.75 1.85 12.70
C VAL A 182 2.40 1.53 11.25
N ASN A 183 2.76 2.40 10.31
CA ASN A 183 2.51 2.21 8.88
C ASN A 183 3.17 0.93 8.35
N PHE A 184 4.39 0.62 8.79
CA PHE A 184 5.07 -0.62 8.43
C PHE A 184 4.36 -1.84 9.01
N LEU A 185 4.08 -1.87 10.32
CA LEU A 185 3.45 -3.02 10.97
C LEU A 185 2.02 -3.29 10.47
N VAL A 186 1.21 -2.24 10.33
CA VAL A 186 -0.15 -2.34 9.77
C VAL A 186 -0.08 -2.66 8.27
N GLY A 187 0.88 -2.10 7.55
CA GLY A 187 1.09 -2.31 6.11
C GLY A 187 1.37 -3.76 5.71
N ILE A 188 1.93 -4.57 6.61
CA ILE A 188 2.11 -6.03 6.42
C ILE A 188 0.75 -6.70 6.18
N THR A 189 -0.28 -6.30 6.93
CA THR A 189 -1.64 -6.84 6.76
C THR A 189 -2.37 -6.10 5.65
N SER A 190 -2.26 -4.76 5.59
CA SER A 190 -3.19 -3.92 4.82
C SER A 190 -3.29 -4.19 3.36
N GLN A 191 -2.19 -4.55 2.67
CA GLN A 191 -2.28 -4.95 1.26
C GLN A 191 -2.40 -6.44 1.06
N SER A 192 -1.83 -7.23 1.95
CA SER A 192 -1.76 -8.68 1.80
C SER A 192 -3.12 -9.34 2.06
N ILE A 193 -3.95 -8.78 2.95
CA ILE A 193 -5.29 -9.28 3.23
C ILE A 193 -6.23 -9.21 2.02
N TRP A 194 -6.02 -8.25 1.10
CA TRP A 194 -6.80 -8.14 -0.14
C TRP A 194 -6.55 -9.27 -1.13
N ILE A 195 -5.46 -10.04 -0.95
CA ILE A 195 -5.20 -11.26 -1.72
C ILE A 195 -5.83 -12.46 -1.02
N VAL A 196 -5.83 -12.47 0.32
CA VAL A 196 -6.36 -13.57 1.13
C VAL A 196 -7.87 -13.71 0.98
N TRP A 197 -8.63 -12.61 1.02
CA TRP A 197 -10.08 -12.68 0.90
C TRP A 197 -10.57 -13.30 -0.41
N PRO A 198 -10.12 -12.85 -1.61
CA PRO A 198 -10.48 -13.51 -2.86
C PRO A 198 -10.08 -14.99 -2.91
N LEU A 199 -8.90 -15.34 -2.41
CA LEU A 199 -8.42 -16.72 -2.41
C LEU A 199 -9.28 -17.60 -1.50
N PHE A 200 -9.64 -17.12 -0.31
CA PHE A 200 -10.51 -17.83 0.60
C PHE A 200 -11.89 -18.09 -0.02
N MET A 201 -12.57 -17.02 -0.48
CA MET A 201 -13.90 -17.12 -1.08
C MET A 201 -13.90 -18.04 -2.31
N LYS A 202 -12.85 -17.95 -3.14
CA LYS A 202 -12.74 -18.79 -4.34
C LYS A 202 -12.42 -20.24 -4.01
N ASN A 203 -11.46 -20.49 -3.13
CA ASN A 203 -10.88 -21.81 -2.98
C ASN A 203 -11.49 -22.65 -1.85
N VAL A 204 -12.11 -22.01 -0.86
CA VAL A 204 -12.82 -22.67 0.26
C VAL A 204 -14.32 -22.68 -0.02
N TRP A 205 -14.91 -21.51 -0.28
CA TRP A 205 -16.35 -21.38 -0.53
C TRP A 205 -16.77 -21.66 -1.98
N ASN A 206 -15.82 -21.88 -2.88
CA ASN A 206 -16.09 -22.13 -4.31
C ASN A 206 -16.91 -21.03 -4.99
N PHE A 207 -16.79 -19.79 -4.52
CA PHE A 207 -17.48 -18.65 -5.13
C PHE A 207 -17.00 -18.45 -6.55
N SER A 208 -17.95 -18.12 -7.43
CA SER A 208 -17.66 -17.66 -8.78
C SER A 208 -16.83 -16.39 -8.75
N THR A 209 -16.14 -16.10 -9.86
CA THR A 209 -15.35 -14.87 -10.01
C THR A 209 -16.17 -13.60 -9.71
N LEU A 210 -17.45 -13.60 -10.09
CA LEU A 210 -18.33 -12.47 -9.90
C LEU A 210 -18.68 -12.27 -8.42
N GLU A 211 -19.04 -13.36 -7.72
CA GLU A 211 -19.35 -13.34 -6.29
C GLU A 211 -18.15 -12.88 -5.45
N VAL A 212 -16.95 -13.36 -5.80
CA VAL A 212 -15.69 -12.89 -5.19
C VAL A 212 -15.53 -11.38 -5.35
N GLY A 213 -15.63 -10.87 -6.58
CA GLY A 213 -15.46 -9.45 -6.86
C GLY A 213 -16.47 -8.55 -6.18
N MET A 214 -17.75 -8.94 -6.20
CA MET A 214 -18.82 -8.21 -5.53
C MET A 214 -18.62 -8.23 -4.01
N GLY A 215 -18.23 -9.37 -3.44
CA GLY A 215 -18.03 -9.49 -1.99
C GLY A 215 -16.87 -8.63 -1.48
N VAL A 216 -15.73 -8.64 -2.18
CA VAL A 216 -14.56 -7.83 -1.77
C VAL A 216 -14.78 -6.32 -1.97
N THR A 217 -15.73 -5.93 -2.83
CA THR A 217 -16.06 -4.52 -3.09
C THR A 217 -16.63 -3.79 -1.86
N LEU A 218 -17.18 -4.52 -0.88
CA LEU A 218 -17.67 -3.92 0.38
C LEU A 218 -16.56 -3.17 1.14
N GLY A 219 -15.33 -3.69 1.11
CA GLY A 219 -14.21 -3.12 1.85
C GLY A 219 -13.79 -1.73 1.33
N PRO A 220 -13.50 -1.55 0.03
CA PRO A 220 -13.11 -0.25 -0.51
C PRO A 220 -14.22 0.80 -0.43
N ILE A 221 -15.50 0.39 -0.51
CA ILE A 221 -16.64 1.28 -0.26
C ILE A 221 -16.61 1.80 1.18
N ALA A 222 -16.48 0.90 2.16
CA ALA A 222 -16.37 1.26 3.57
C ALA A 222 -15.15 2.16 3.83
N ALA A 223 -14.00 1.86 3.22
CA ALA A 223 -12.78 2.66 3.32
C ALA A 223 -12.93 4.06 2.72
N GLY A 224 -13.58 4.18 1.55
CA GLY A 224 -13.83 5.47 0.92
C GLY A 224 -14.76 6.34 1.75
N PHE A 225 -15.89 5.78 2.20
CA PHE A 225 -16.83 6.49 3.09
C PHE A 225 -16.16 6.94 4.39
N SER A 226 -15.40 6.05 5.01
CA SER A 226 -14.64 6.32 6.21
C SER A 226 -13.61 7.44 6.01
N THR A 227 -12.82 7.37 4.95
CA THR A 227 -11.80 8.38 4.62
C THR A 227 -12.44 9.76 4.47
N LEU A 228 -13.53 9.88 3.71
CA LEU A 228 -14.22 11.15 3.47
C LEU A 228 -14.81 11.75 4.75
N THR A 229 -15.32 10.90 5.64
CA THR A 229 -15.98 11.32 6.87
C THR A 229 -14.96 11.71 7.94
N PHE A 230 -13.99 10.83 8.22
CA PHE A 230 -13.09 10.97 9.36
C PHE A 230 -11.90 11.88 9.08
N SER A 231 -11.51 12.08 7.82
CA SER A 231 -10.46 13.07 7.49
C SER A 231 -10.89 14.49 7.87
N ARG A 232 -12.17 14.84 7.68
CA ARG A 232 -12.72 16.15 8.11
C ARG A 232 -12.90 16.24 9.62
N LEU A 233 -13.22 15.12 10.26
CA LEU A 233 -13.38 15.08 11.71
C LEU A 233 -12.04 15.22 12.43
N ALA A 234 -10.95 14.74 11.82
CA ALA A 234 -9.59 14.84 12.34
C ALA A 234 -9.17 16.28 12.63
N ASP A 235 -9.61 17.24 11.82
CA ASP A 235 -9.33 18.68 12.04
C ASP A 235 -9.93 19.19 13.36
N ARG A 236 -10.99 18.55 13.87
CA ARG A 236 -11.70 18.96 15.09
C ARG A 236 -11.27 18.21 16.34
N ILE A 237 -11.07 16.89 16.23
CA ILE A 237 -10.82 16.01 17.38
C ILE A 237 -9.40 15.44 17.43
N GLY A 238 -8.58 15.74 16.42
CA GLY A 238 -7.19 15.30 16.30
C GLY A 238 -7.02 13.95 15.58
N SER A 239 -5.99 13.88 14.74
CA SER A 239 -5.67 12.72 13.89
C SER A 239 -5.27 11.46 14.67
N VAL A 240 -4.52 11.61 15.77
CA VAL A 240 -3.95 10.47 16.53
C VAL A 240 -5.04 9.59 17.16
N GLY A 241 -6.11 10.19 17.70
CA GLY A 241 -7.23 9.45 18.30
C GLY A 241 -7.97 8.60 17.27
N LEU A 242 -8.21 9.18 16.09
CA LEU A 242 -8.84 8.48 14.96
C LEU A 242 -7.95 7.38 14.41
N CYS A 243 -6.63 7.59 14.35
CA CYS A 243 -5.69 6.54 13.96
C CYS A 243 -5.73 5.35 14.93
N ARG A 244 -5.76 5.59 16.24
CA ARG A 244 -5.90 4.52 17.26
C ARG A 244 -7.18 3.72 17.03
N LEU A 245 -8.31 4.40 16.91
CA LEU A 245 -9.59 3.76 16.64
C LEU A 245 -9.56 2.96 15.34
N GLY A 246 -9.03 3.53 14.26
CA GLY A 246 -8.93 2.87 12.96
C GLY A 246 -8.04 1.62 12.97
N THR A 247 -6.89 1.67 13.66
CA THR A 247 -6.03 0.49 13.84
C THR A 247 -6.67 -0.58 14.74
N ALA A 248 -7.42 -0.17 15.78
CA ALA A 248 -8.16 -1.10 16.63
C ALA A 248 -9.29 -1.80 15.86
N LEU A 249 -10.03 -1.07 15.02
CA LEU A 249 -11.07 -1.67 14.16
C LEU A 249 -10.49 -2.70 13.18
N GLN A 250 -9.29 -2.46 12.64
CA GLN A 250 -8.60 -3.44 11.80
C GLN A 250 -8.20 -4.71 12.59
N VAL A 251 -7.74 -4.56 13.83
CA VAL A 251 -7.47 -5.71 14.71
C VAL A 251 -8.74 -6.52 14.96
N VAL A 252 -9.84 -5.85 15.31
CA VAL A 252 -11.14 -6.49 15.52
C VAL A 252 -11.63 -7.18 14.26
N ALA A 253 -11.48 -6.57 13.09
CA ALA A 253 -11.84 -7.15 11.81
C ALA A 253 -11.07 -8.44 11.51
N VAL A 254 -9.75 -8.44 11.74
CA VAL A 254 -8.91 -9.64 11.53
C VAL A 254 -9.25 -10.72 12.55
N ALA A 255 -9.46 -10.36 13.82
CA ALA A 255 -9.88 -11.30 14.86
C ALA A 255 -11.27 -11.90 14.58
N TRP A 256 -12.18 -11.09 14.03
CA TRP A 256 -13.49 -11.55 13.57
C TRP A 256 -13.34 -12.58 12.46
N HIS A 257 -12.59 -12.29 11.40
CA HIS A 257 -12.35 -13.27 10.33
C HIS A 257 -11.63 -14.52 10.82
N PHE A 258 -10.69 -14.39 11.75
CA PHE A 258 -10.00 -15.54 12.35
C PHE A 258 -10.94 -16.46 13.14
N THR A 259 -12.06 -15.95 13.67
CA THR A 259 -12.98 -16.75 14.50
C THR A 259 -14.25 -17.17 13.78
N GLN A 260 -14.63 -16.48 12.70
CA GLN A 260 -15.90 -16.68 12.03
C GLN A 260 -15.79 -17.33 10.65
N LEU A 261 -14.62 -17.26 10.00
CA LEU A 261 -14.44 -17.89 8.69
C LEU A 261 -14.23 -19.39 8.87
N ASP A 262 -15.11 -20.18 8.25
CA ASP A 262 -15.07 -21.64 8.25
C ASP A 262 -15.45 -22.18 6.86
N ALA A 263 -15.48 -23.50 6.69
CA ALA A 263 -15.87 -24.19 5.47
C ALA A 263 -17.30 -23.83 5.02
N GLU A 264 -18.20 -23.62 5.98
CA GLU A 264 -19.59 -23.27 5.68
C GLU A 264 -19.70 -21.86 5.13
N VAL A 265 -20.45 -21.73 4.03
CA VAL A 265 -20.65 -20.45 3.37
C VAL A 265 -21.53 -19.56 4.24
N ASN A 266 -20.92 -18.53 4.82
CA ASN A 266 -21.65 -17.53 5.60
C ASN A 266 -21.17 -16.11 5.28
N PHE A 267 -21.50 -15.64 4.08
CA PHE A 267 -21.03 -14.35 3.60
C PHE A 267 -21.46 -13.17 4.48
N TRP A 268 -22.75 -13.07 4.81
CA TRP A 268 -23.30 -11.88 5.46
C TRP A 268 -22.96 -11.76 6.94
N SER A 269 -22.83 -12.86 7.67
CA SER A 269 -22.51 -12.79 9.09
C SER A 269 -21.02 -13.05 9.38
N ALA A 270 -20.34 -13.95 8.65
CA ALA A 270 -18.92 -14.18 8.89
C ALA A 270 -18.02 -13.20 8.12
N PHE A 271 -18.24 -13.02 6.81
CA PHE A 271 -17.29 -12.28 5.97
C PHE A 271 -17.54 -10.77 5.91
N ALA A 272 -18.78 -10.35 5.60
CA ALA A 272 -19.14 -8.96 5.36
C ALA A 272 -18.81 -8.02 6.53
N PRO A 273 -19.06 -8.37 7.80
CA PRO A 273 -18.73 -7.48 8.92
C PRO A 273 -17.24 -7.25 9.05
N GLY A 274 -16.42 -8.29 8.90
CA GLY A 274 -14.96 -8.18 8.98
C GLY A 274 -14.37 -7.30 7.88
N ILE A 275 -14.75 -7.48 6.61
CA ILE A 275 -14.22 -6.66 5.52
C ILE A 275 -14.67 -5.20 5.61
N MET A 276 -15.91 -4.96 6.04
CA MET A 276 -16.43 -3.60 6.25
C MET A 276 -15.72 -2.91 7.42
N LEU A 277 -15.57 -3.60 8.57
CA LEU A 277 -14.83 -3.08 9.72
C LEU A 277 -13.36 -2.78 9.36
N TYR A 278 -12.73 -3.66 8.59
CA TYR A 278 -11.38 -3.45 8.10
C TYR A 278 -11.31 -2.20 7.21
N GLY A 279 -12.21 -2.09 6.23
CA GLY A 279 -12.30 -0.92 5.35
C GLY A 279 -12.51 0.38 6.14
N PHE A 280 -13.47 0.39 7.06
CA PHE A 280 -13.71 1.53 7.96
C PHE A 280 -12.44 1.90 8.73
N GLY A 281 -11.80 0.93 9.38
CA GLY A 281 -10.58 1.17 10.15
C GLY A 281 -9.41 1.67 9.29
N TRP A 282 -9.28 1.16 8.06
CA TRP A 282 -8.28 1.60 7.10
C TRP A 282 -8.47 3.07 6.71
N GLY A 283 -9.70 3.47 6.39
CA GLY A 283 -10.03 4.86 6.02
C GLY A 283 -9.84 5.88 7.15
N MET A 284 -9.94 5.46 8.41
CA MET A 284 -9.69 6.29 9.59
C MET A 284 -8.21 6.41 9.94
N SER A 285 -7.38 5.46 9.53
CA SER A 285 -6.00 5.35 10.02
C SER A 285 -4.98 5.78 8.97
N ILE A 286 -4.93 5.11 7.82
CA ILE A 286 -3.80 5.25 6.88
C ILE A 286 -3.63 6.68 6.36
N PRO A 287 -4.69 7.39 5.89
CA PRO A 287 -4.54 8.77 5.43
C PRO A 287 -4.09 9.72 6.55
N LEU A 288 -4.64 9.54 7.76
CA LEU A 288 -4.34 10.39 8.91
C LEU A 288 -2.95 10.15 9.49
N LEU A 289 -2.45 8.91 9.43
CA LEU A 289 -1.14 8.53 9.93
C LEU A 289 -0.01 9.23 9.17
N ASN A 290 -0.19 9.42 7.85
CA ASN A 290 0.75 10.21 7.05
C ASN A 290 0.73 11.68 7.47
N GLY A 291 -0.45 12.25 7.74
CA GLY A 291 -0.59 13.61 8.28
C GLY A 291 0.15 13.81 9.60
N VAL A 292 0.07 12.84 10.51
CA VAL A 292 0.83 12.85 11.79
C VAL A 292 2.34 12.89 11.55
N ALA A 293 2.87 12.24 10.50
CA ALA A 293 4.28 12.34 10.17
C ALA A 293 4.64 13.74 9.63
N LEU A 294 3.79 14.31 8.77
CA LEU A 294 3.99 15.62 8.17
C LEU A 294 3.95 16.78 9.19
N GLU A 295 3.16 16.67 10.26
CA GLU A 295 3.13 17.65 11.35
C GLU A 295 4.49 17.82 12.08
N TRP A 296 5.41 16.86 11.93
CA TRP A 296 6.70 16.83 12.64
C TRP A 296 7.88 17.28 11.79
N VAL A 297 7.64 17.77 10.58
CA VAL A 297 8.66 18.18 9.62
C VAL A 297 8.31 19.55 9.02
N GLU A 298 9.34 20.23 8.53
CA GLU A 298 9.16 21.46 7.75
C GLU A 298 8.55 21.15 6.37
N GLU A 299 7.89 22.13 5.78
CA GLU A 299 7.24 22.00 4.45
C GLU A 299 8.22 21.56 3.36
N LYS A 300 9.48 22.00 3.43
CA LYS A 300 10.54 21.58 2.49
C LYS A 300 10.80 20.06 2.50
N TYR A 301 10.49 19.37 3.59
CA TYR A 301 10.66 17.92 3.75
C TYR A 301 9.36 17.12 3.58
N TYR A 302 8.24 17.73 3.17
CA TYR A 302 6.98 17.02 2.96
C TYR A 302 7.10 15.93 1.88
N GLY A 303 7.81 16.22 0.79
CA GLY A 303 8.06 15.26 -0.28
C GLY A 303 8.85 14.04 0.21
N GLU A 304 9.96 14.27 0.91
CA GLU A 304 10.81 13.22 1.49
C GLU A 304 10.06 12.38 2.53
N THR A 305 9.28 13.02 3.39
CA THR A 305 8.49 12.34 4.43
C THR A 305 7.41 11.45 3.83
N ASN A 306 6.69 11.95 2.82
CA ASN A 306 5.67 11.17 2.11
C ASN A 306 6.28 10.04 1.27
N GLY A 307 7.46 10.27 0.69
CA GLY A 307 8.25 9.25 -0.01
C GLY A 307 8.64 8.10 0.93
N LEU A 308 9.23 8.43 2.08
CA LEU A 308 9.55 7.48 3.14
C LEU A 308 8.32 6.67 3.59
N PHE A 309 7.21 7.35 3.87
CA PHE A 309 5.95 6.71 4.27
C PHE A 309 5.45 5.72 3.22
N SER A 310 5.44 6.13 1.95
CA SER A 310 4.96 5.28 0.86
C SER A 310 5.88 4.08 0.61
N THR A 311 7.20 4.29 0.61
CA THR A 311 8.19 3.22 0.40
C THR A 311 8.13 2.18 1.51
N LEU A 312 8.05 2.59 2.78
CA LEU A 312 7.90 1.65 3.89
C LEU A 312 6.58 0.87 3.83
N ARG A 313 5.49 1.53 3.42
CA ARG A 313 4.19 0.87 3.23
C ARG A 313 4.24 -0.19 2.14
N TYR A 314 4.84 0.10 0.99
CA TYR A 314 4.96 -0.88 -0.11
C TYR A 314 5.95 -2.00 0.21
N ALA A 315 7.03 -1.71 0.93
CA ALA A 315 7.94 -2.73 1.45
C ALA A 315 7.21 -3.69 2.40
N ALA A 316 6.46 -3.15 3.37
CA ALA A 316 5.64 -3.94 4.29
C ALA A 316 4.61 -4.81 3.56
N ALA A 317 3.89 -4.22 2.59
CA ALA A 317 2.93 -4.93 1.74
C ALA A 317 3.58 -6.08 0.96
N ALA A 318 4.79 -5.88 0.43
CA ALA A 318 5.51 -6.92 -0.30
C ALA A 318 5.93 -8.07 0.63
N ILE A 319 6.44 -7.75 1.82
CA ILE A 319 6.81 -8.73 2.84
C ILE A 319 5.58 -9.51 3.33
N GLY A 320 4.48 -8.83 3.63
CA GLY A 320 3.23 -9.48 4.04
C GLY A 320 2.69 -10.42 2.97
N THR A 321 2.79 -10.02 1.70
CA THR A 321 2.33 -10.84 0.57
C THR A 321 3.22 -12.06 0.40
N ALA A 322 4.52 -11.88 0.56
CA ALA A 322 5.49 -12.98 0.57
C ALA A 322 5.17 -13.99 1.67
N ALA A 323 4.88 -13.51 2.89
CA ALA A 323 4.49 -14.34 4.03
C ALA A 323 3.20 -15.12 3.76
N VAL A 324 2.17 -14.49 3.16
CA VAL A 324 0.93 -15.16 2.75
C VAL A 324 1.23 -16.38 1.86
N PHE A 325 2.04 -16.22 0.81
CA PHE A 325 2.35 -17.33 -0.11
C PHE A 325 3.30 -18.38 0.49
N ALA A 326 4.13 -17.98 1.44
CA ALA A 326 4.95 -18.91 2.21
C ALA A 326 4.09 -19.79 3.14
N LEU A 327 3.08 -19.20 3.78
CA LEU A 327 2.15 -19.90 4.69
C LEU A 327 1.07 -20.69 3.95
N LEU A 328 0.58 -20.19 2.81
CA LEU A 328 -0.51 -20.83 2.05
C LEU A 328 0.00 -22.05 1.28
N THR A 329 0.13 -23.20 1.96
CA THR A 329 0.69 -24.40 1.32
C THR A 329 -0.34 -25.21 0.54
N VAL A 330 -1.51 -25.44 1.13
CA VAL A 330 -2.68 -26.02 0.46
C VAL A 330 -3.62 -24.88 0.08
N THR A 331 -3.98 -24.82 -1.20
CA THR A 331 -4.72 -23.67 -1.73
C THR A 331 -6.21 -23.88 -1.78
N SER A 332 -6.74 -25.10 -1.74
CA SER A 332 -8.15 -25.41 -2.05
C SER A 332 -8.80 -26.44 -1.14
N GLY A 333 -10.11 -26.30 -0.97
CA GLY A 333 -10.94 -27.18 -0.15
C GLY A 333 -10.84 -26.88 1.34
N VAL A 334 -11.50 -27.71 2.15
CA VAL A 334 -11.52 -27.60 3.62
C VAL A 334 -10.11 -27.75 4.22
N GLU A 335 -9.24 -28.53 3.56
CA GLU A 335 -7.83 -28.69 3.95
C GLU A 335 -7.02 -27.39 3.88
N ALA A 336 -7.51 -26.37 3.18
CA ALA A 336 -6.87 -25.05 3.13
C ALA A 336 -7.15 -24.21 4.38
N LEU A 337 -8.20 -24.51 5.16
CA LEU A 337 -8.62 -23.70 6.31
C LEU A 337 -7.49 -23.46 7.34
N PRO A 338 -6.72 -24.47 7.79
CA PRO A 338 -5.66 -24.24 8.77
C PRO A 338 -4.58 -23.26 8.27
N TYR A 339 -4.35 -23.18 6.96
CA TYR A 339 -3.40 -22.24 6.38
C TYR A 339 -3.96 -20.81 6.35
N TYR A 340 -5.27 -20.66 6.08
CA TYR A 340 -5.93 -19.36 6.24
C TYR A 340 -5.93 -18.89 7.70
N ASP A 341 -6.12 -19.80 8.66
CA ASP A 341 -6.01 -19.49 10.09
C ASP A 341 -4.60 -19.03 10.45
N GLN A 342 -3.56 -19.72 9.97
CA GLN A 342 -2.17 -19.28 10.16
C GLN A 342 -1.91 -17.89 9.59
N ILE A 343 -2.45 -17.59 8.41
CA ILE A 343 -2.32 -16.28 7.76
C ILE A 343 -3.06 -15.19 8.55
N LEU A 344 -4.30 -15.47 8.98
CA LEU A 344 -5.10 -14.56 9.77
C LEU A 344 -4.50 -14.34 11.17
N GLY A 345 -3.91 -15.37 11.78
CA GLY A 345 -3.14 -15.28 13.01
C GLY A 345 -1.89 -14.41 12.85
N PHE A 346 -1.13 -14.60 11.77
CA PHE A 346 0.00 -13.73 11.41
C PHE A 346 -0.44 -12.26 11.25
N PHE A 347 -1.55 -12.02 10.53
CA PHE A 347 -2.13 -10.70 10.39
C PHE A 347 -2.65 -10.11 11.70
N LEU A 348 -3.17 -10.95 12.60
CA LEU A 348 -3.63 -10.50 13.91
C LEU A 348 -2.45 -10.00 14.74
N VAL A 349 -1.32 -10.72 14.72
CA VAL A 349 -0.08 -10.30 15.39
C VAL A 349 0.46 -9.00 14.79
N ALA A 350 0.54 -8.90 13.46
CA ALA A 350 1.04 -7.70 12.78
C ALA A 350 0.15 -6.47 13.05
N SER A 351 -1.17 -6.62 12.91
CA SER A 351 -2.14 -5.55 13.13
C SER A 351 -2.20 -5.13 14.60
N THR A 352 -2.14 -6.08 15.53
CA THR A 352 -2.12 -5.79 16.98
C THR A 352 -0.83 -5.06 17.35
N SER A 353 0.31 -5.48 16.82
CA SER A 353 1.59 -4.79 17.03
C SER A 353 1.53 -3.35 16.51
N GLY A 354 0.94 -3.13 15.33
CA GLY A 354 0.71 -1.80 14.78
C GLY A 354 -0.23 -0.94 15.63
N ALA A 355 -1.35 -1.52 16.10
CA ALA A 355 -2.30 -0.84 16.99
C ALA A 355 -1.68 -0.49 18.35
N LEU A 356 -0.85 -1.38 18.91
CA LEU A 356 -0.09 -1.11 20.14
C LEU A 356 0.96 -0.01 19.93
N ALA A 357 1.63 0.02 18.77
CA ALA A 357 2.59 1.07 18.45
C ALA A 357 1.95 2.49 18.39
N MET A 358 0.64 2.60 18.11
CA MET A 358 -0.09 3.88 18.20
C MET A 358 -0.21 4.45 19.63
N TRP A 359 0.09 3.66 20.66
CA TRP A 359 0.12 4.09 22.05
C TRP A 359 1.49 4.58 22.52
N ILE A 360 2.52 4.47 21.66
CA ILE A 360 3.81 5.11 21.91
C ILE A 360 3.58 6.63 22.01
N LYS A 361 4.11 7.25 23.06
CA LYS A 361 3.94 8.68 23.30
C LYS A 361 4.70 9.48 22.24
N ILE A 362 3.94 10.06 21.30
CA ILE A 362 4.48 10.91 20.22
C ILE A 362 4.91 12.28 20.77
N GLY A 363 4.17 12.84 21.72
CA GLY A 363 4.38 14.20 22.24
C GLY A 363 3.62 15.26 21.44
N LYS A 364 3.82 16.55 21.75
CA LYS A 364 3.31 17.64 20.91
C LYS A 364 4.30 17.93 19.79
N ALA A 365 3.80 18.11 18.57
CA ALA A 365 4.62 18.57 17.46
C ALA A 365 5.27 19.92 17.84
N PRO A 366 6.54 20.16 17.45
CA PRO A 366 7.15 21.47 17.63
C PRO A 366 6.33 22.52 16.87
N GLY A 367 6.13 23.71 17.45
CA GLY A 367 5.47 24.81 16.74
C GLY A 367 6.20 25.12 15.43
N ARG A 368 5.47 25.55 14.38
CA ARG A 368 6.03 25.76 13.03
C ARG A 368 7.30 26.64 13.01
N GLU A 369 7.39 27.63 13.89
CA GLU A 369 8.57 28.50 14.05
C GLU A 369 9.82 27.77 14.58
N ARG A 370 9.66 26.69 15.35
CA ARG A 370 10.78 25.85 15.83
C ARG A 370 11.17 24.75 14.85
N LEU A 371 10.37 24.51 13.82
CA LEU A 371 10.72 23.58 12.76
C LEU A 371 11.62 24.26 11.73
N ALA A 372 11.39 25.55 11.45
CA ALA A 372 12.15 26.34 10.47
C ALA A 372 13.59 26.73 10.89
N ASN A 373 13.92 26.57 12.17
CA ASN A 373 15.27 26.75 12.75
C ASN A 373 15.89 25.38 13.03
#